data_AF-A0A9D2E9A5-F1
#
_entry.id   AF-A0A9D2E9A5-F1
#
_cell.length_a   1.000
_cell.length_b   1.000
_cell.length_c   1.000
_cell.angle_alpha   90.00
_cell.angle_beta   90.00
_cell.angle_gamma   90.00
#
_symmetry.space_group_name_H-M   'P 1'
#
loop_
_entity.id
_entity.type
_entity.pdbx_description
1 polymer ?
#
loop_
_entity_poly.entity_id
_entity_poly.type
_entity_poly.pdbx_seq_one_letter_code
_entity_poly.pdbx_strand_id
1 'polypeptide(L)'
;MKRFIYTLLTLSVAIHATAQFKITAHQEGWEDTPPQAIREGFYFQKRLLAQMDNEAGPEEILVFGHDNGHYPTFDLFKVYYTIVDYYSKEVKYMSPVYVNDRYYVRVEDRNEDGRSELYISYFKDGQFSTDERGYNLQATRCYDRIECPESNPKNAKQ
;
A
#
# COMPACT_ATOMS: atom_id res chain seq x y z
N MET A 1 39.11 -7.66 -38.69
CA MET A 1 38.52 -8.44 -37.58
C MET A 1 38.39 -7.68 -36.25
N LYS A 2 39.16 -6.62 -35.95
CA LYS A 2 38.97 -5.85 -34.69
C LYS A 2 37.73 -4.94 -34.69
N ARG A 3 37.39 -4.30 -35.81
CA ARG A 3 36.25 -3.35 -35.89
C ARG A 3 34.88 -4.00 -35.69
N PHE A 4 34.70 -5.26 -36.12
CA PHE A 4 33.47 -6.02 -35.92
C PHE A 4 33.23 -6.43 -34.46
N ILE A 5 34.31 -6.63 -33.68
CA ILE A 5 34.20 -7.01 -32.26
C ILE A 5 33.68 -5.82 -31.44
N TYR A 6 34.12 -4.59 -31.76
CA TYR A 6 33.63 -3.39 -31.08
C TYR A 6 32.16 -3.09 -31.40
N THR A 7 31.71 -3.28 -32.64
CA THR A 7 30.29 -3.11 -32.99
C THR A 7 29.38 -4.14 -32.31
N LEU A 8 29.84 -5.38 -32.14
CA LEU A 8 29.09 -6.40 -31.42
C LEU A 8 29.02 -6.08 -29.91
N LEU A 9 30.11 -5.56 -29.32
CA LEU A 9 30.14 -5.16 -27.91
C LEU A 9 29.18 -3.98 -27.65
N THR A 10 29.17 -2.97 -28.52
CA THR A 10 28.24 -1.83 -28.37
C THR A 10 26.78 -2.23 -28.54
N LEU A 11 26.49 -3.25 -29.37
CA LEU A 11 25.12 -3.76 -29.54
C LEU A 11 24.67 -4.57 -28.31
N SER A 12 25.59 -5.27 -27.63
CA SER A 12 25.26 -6.02 -26.39
C SER A 12 24.96 -5.12 -25.19
N VAL A 13 25.50 -3.90 -25.15
CA VAL A 13 25.21 -2.92 -24.08
C VAL A 13 23.82 -2.30 -24.25
N ALA A 14 23.32 -2.20 -25.48
CA ALA A 14 22.00 -1.61 -25.76
C ALA A 14 20.81 -2.54 -25.42
N ILE A 15 21.03 -3.84 -25.21
CA ILE A 15 19.94 -4.83 -25.00
C ILE A 15 19.65 -5.08 -23.50
N HIS A 16 20.51 -4.63 -22.58
CA HIS A 16 20.35 -4.96 -21.14
C HIS A 16 19.62 -3.91 -20.29
N ALA A 17 18.99 -2.91 -20.91
CA ALA A 17 18.24 -1.89 -20.18
C ALA A 17 16.76 -1.84 -20.59
N THR A 18 16.13 -2.99 -20.79
CA THR A 18 14.71 -3.09 -20.47
C THR A 18 14.64 -3.60 -19.04
N ALA A 19 14.70 -2.67 -18.08
CA ALA A 19 14.12 -2.91 -16.78
C ALA A 19 12.65 -3.24 -17.04
N GLN A 20 12.36 -4.53 -17.12
CA GLN A 20 11.02 -5.04 -17.29
C GLN A 20 10.35 -4.79 -15.94
N PHE A 21 9.78 -3.59 -15.76
CA PHE A 21 8.73 -3.39 -14.77
C PHE A 21 7.57 -4.27 -15.23
N LYS A 22 7.67 -5.55 -14.91
CA LYS A 22 6.55 -6.46 -14.96
C LYS A 22 5.72 -6.04 -13.75
N ILE A 23 4.74 -5.18 -13.97
CA ILE A 23 3.62 -5.06 -13.05
C ILE A 23 2.93 -6.42 -13.15
N THR A 24 3.38 -7.38 -12.35
CA THR A 24 2.53 -8.50 -11.97
C THR A 24 1.45 -7.88 -11.09
N ALA A 25 0.39 -7.39 -11.74
CA ALA A 25 -0.94 -7.47 -11.17
C ALA A 25 -1.30 -8.96 -11.09
N HIS A 26 -0.51 -9.74 -10.37
CA HIS A 26 -0.88 -11.08 -10.01
C HIS A 26 -1.88 -10.91 -8.88
N GLN A 27 -3.08 -11.44 -9.05
CA GLN A 27 -4.04 -11.61 -7.96
C GLN A 27 -3.54 -12.68 -6.97
N GLU A 28 -2.25 -12.69 -6.64
CA GLU A 28 -1.70 -13.37 -5.48
C GLU A 28 -1.98 -12.45 -4.28
N GLY A 29 -2.82 -12.87 -3.34
CA GLY A 29 -3.08 -11.99 -2.20
C GLY A 29 -4.02 -12.49 -1.12
N TRP A 30 -4.98 -13.35 -1.47
CA TRP A 30 -5.96 -13.85 -0.48
C TRP A 30 -5.38 -14.94 0.42
N GLU A 31 -4.69 -15.93 -0.16
CA GLU A 31 -4.19 -17.14 0.56
C GLU A 31 -3.02 -16.85 1.53
N ASP A 32 -2.28 -15.76 1.33
CA ASP A 32 -1.05 -15.42 2.07
C ASP A 32 -1.23 -14.19 2.99
N THR A 33 -2.48 -13.88 3.35
CA THR A 33 -2.77 -12.82 4.32
C THR A 33 -2.69 -13.39 5.73
N PRO A 34 -1.86 -12.82 6.64
CA PRO A 34 -1.80 -13.29 8.03
C PRO A 34 -3.19 -13.22 8.68
N PRO A 35 -3.68 -14.29 9.34
CA PRO A 35 -5.00 -14.28 9.98
C PRO A 35 -5.15 -13.14 11.00
N GLN A 36 -4.06 -12.73 11.65
CA GLN A 36 -4.02 -11.63 12.62
C GLN A 36 -4.28 -10.26 11.97
N ALA A 37 -4.09 -10.12 10.66
CA ALA A 37 -4.34 -8.89 9.92
C ALA A 37 -5.83 -8.68 9.59
N ILE A 38 -6.65 -9.72 9.73
CA ILE A 38 -8.05 -9.76 9.30
C ILE A 38 -8.96 -9.41 10.48
N ARG A 39 -9.90 -8.48 10.26
CA ARG A 39 -11.00 -8.17 11.19
C ARG A 39 -12.32 -8.70 10.64
N GLU A 40 -13.18 -9.14 11.55
CA GLU A 40 -14.52 -9.59 11.19
C GLU A 40 -15.30 -8.49 10.46
N GLY A 41 -15.97 -8.88 9.37
CA GLY A 41 -16.76 -7.98 8.53
C GLY A 41 -15.95 -7.16 7.52
N PHE A 42 -14.61 -7.18 7.56
CA PHE A 42 -13.78 -6.49 6.58
C PHE A 42 -13.18 -7.47 5.57
N TYR A 43 -13.07 -7.01 4.33
CA TYR A 43 -12.60 -7.81 3.20
C TYR A 43 -11.38 -7.16 2.56
N PHE A 44 -10.42 -7.97 2.12
CA PHE A 44 -9.23 -7.50 1.44
C PHE A 44 -9.58 -6.76 0.16
N GLN A 45 -8.93 -5.62 -0.07
CA GLN A 45 -9.16 -4.75 -1.22
C GLN A 45 -7.92 -4.66 -2.10
N LYS A 46 -6.76 -4.44 -1.49
CA LYS A 46 -5.49 -4.33 -2.21
C LYS A 46 -4.30 -4.61 -1.32
N ARG A 47 -3.20 -4.98 -1.97
CA ARG A 47 -1.86 -5.15 -1.41
C ARG A 47 -0.91 -4.15 -2.08
N LEU A 48 -0.02 -3.57 -1.30
CA LEU A 48 1.06 -2.71 -1.76
C LEU A 48 2.37 -3.20 -1.12
N LEU A 49 3.49 -2.95 -1.77
CA LEU A 49 4.82 -3.19 -1.22
C LEU A 49 5.51 -1.84 -1.03
N ALA A 50 6.18 -1.66 0.09
CA ALA A 50 6.95 -0.46 0.39
C ALA A 50 8.20 -0.83 1.19
N GLN A 51 9.34 -0.24 0.86
CA GLN A 51 10.52 -0.31 1.74
C GLN A 51 10.37 0.81 2.78
N MET A 52 9.84 0.53 3.97
CA MET A 52 9.55 1.57 4.96
C MET A 52 10.66 1.75 6.01
N ASP A 53 11.49 0.73 6.19
CA ASP A 53 12.60 0.74 7.13
C ASP A 53 13.95 0.44 6.45
N ASN A 54 15.01 0.30 7.27
CA ASN A 54 16.36 -0.04 6.80
C ASN A 54 16.62 -1.55 6.79
N GLU A 55 15.62 -2.39 7.10
CA GLU A 55 15.79 -3.83 7.18
C GLU A 55 15.84 -4.45 5.77
N ALA A 56 16.30 -5.71 5.71
CA ALA A 56 16.62 -6.39 4.46
C ALA A 56 15.38 -6.85 3.65
N GLY A 57 14.18 -6.35 3.96
CA GLY A 57 12.95 -6.73 3.27
C GLY A 57 11.91 -5.61 3.28
N PRO A 58 11.08 -5.51 2.23
CA PRO A 58 9.99 -4.55 2.20
C PRO A 58 8.86 -4.97 3.15
N GLU A 59 7.97 -4.04 3.44
CA GLU A 59 6.69 -4.29 4.07
C GLU A 59 5.57 -4.47 3.04
N GLU A 60 4.65 -5.37 3.36
CA GLU A 60 3.34 -5.47 2.73
C GLU A 60 2.34 -4.58 3.44
N ILE A 61 1.65 -3.75 2.67
CA ILE A 61 0.52 -2.96 3.15
C ILE A 61 -0.75 -3.57 2.58
N LEU A 62 -1.51 -4.16 3.49
CA LEU A 62 -2.79 -4.78 3.20
C LEU A 62 -3.90 -3.78 3.55
N VAL A 63 -4.76 -3.49 2.59
CA VAL A 63 -5.91 -2.58 2.78
C VAL A 63 -7.17 -3.40 2.79
N PHE A 64 -7.97 -3.21 3.84
CA PHE A 64 -9.23 -3.89 4.06
C PHE A 64 -10.38 -2.89 4.09
N GLY A 65 -11.52 -3.33 3.54
CA GLY A 65 -12.70 -2.51 3.33
C GLY A 65 -13.95 -3.20 3.83
N HIS A 66 -14.90 -2.39 4.30
CA HIS A 66 -16.27 -2.79 4.60
C HIS A 66 -17.21 -1.72 4.04
N ASP A 67 -18.29 -2.14 3.39
CA ASP A 67 -19.26 -1.22 2.82
C ASP A 67 -19.93 -0.39 3.91
N ASN A 68 -20.02 0.92 3.70
CA ASN A 68 -20.57 1.88 4.66
C ASN A 68 -21.68 2.75 4.06
N GLY A 69 -22.15 2.41 2.86
CA GLY A 69 -23.28 3.06 2.21
C GLY A 69 -23.03 3.30 0.73
N HIS A 70 -24.06 3.09 -0.08
CA HIS A 70 -24.04 3.35 -1.51
C HIS A 70 -24.85 4.62 -1.80
N TYR A 71 -24.24 5.54 -2.55
CA TYR A 71 -24.87 6.78 -2.99
C TYR A 71 -24.94 6.80 -4.53
N PRO A 72 -25.78 7.64 -5.14
CA PRO A 72 -25.99 7.60 -6.60
C PRO A 72 -24.72 7.76 -7.46
N THR A 73 -23.65 8.35 -6.92
CA THR A 73 -22.41 8.65 -7.67
C THR A 73 -21.13 8.21 -6.99
N PHE A 74 -21.20 7.68 -5.77
CA PHE A 74 -20.04 7.25 -5.01
C PHE A 74 -20.46 6.24 -3.95
N ASP A 75 -19.49 5.49 -3.45
CA ASP A 75 -19.67 4.57 -2.35
C ASP A 75 -18.86 5.05 -1.15
N LEU A 76 -19.34 4.73 0.03
CA LEU A 76 -18.63 4.94 1.27
C LEU A 76 -18.18 3.62 1.86
N PHE A 77 -17.00 3.66 2.45
CA PHE A 77 -16.34 2.51 3.01
C PHE A 77 -15.80 2.82 4.39
N LYS A 78 -15.86 1.83 5.26
CA LYS A 78 -14.97 1.73 6.41
C LYS A 78 -13.69 1.04 5.95
N VAL A 79 -12.55 1.64 6.21
CA VAL A 79 -11.25 1.17 5.71
C VAL A 79 -10.26 1.12 6.85
N TYR A 80 -9.48 0.05 6.93
CA TYR A 80 -8.26 0.02 7.73
C TYR A 80 -7.14 -0.60 6.91
N TYR A 81 -5.91 -0.39 7.36
CA TYR A 81 -4.73 -0.98 6.74
C TYR A 81 -3.86 -1.66 7.79
N THR A 82 -3.12 -2.65 7.32
CA THR A 82 -2.17 -3.43 8.12
C THR A 82 -0.82 -3.39 7.43
N ILE A 83 0.24 -3.14 8.20
CA ILE A 83 1.63 -3.27 7.75
C ILE A 83 2.13 -4.62 8.23
N VAL A 84 2.62 -5.43 7.31
CA VAL A 84 3.08 -6.79 7.52
C VAL A 84 4.49 -6.91 6.99
N ASP A 85 5.36 -7.57 7.74
CA ASP A 85 6.68 -7.93 7.22
C ASP A 85 6.56 -8.92 6.05
N TYR A 86 7.20 -8.65 4.91
CA TYR A 86 7.00 -9.45 3.70
C TYR A 86 7.42 -10.92 3.86
N TYR A 87 8.47 -11.20 4.65
CA TYR A 87 9.04 -12.54 4.76
C TYR A 87 8.50 -13.32 5.94
N SER A 88 8.51 -12.72 7.14
CA SER A 88 8.04 -13.37 8.37
C SER A 88 6.52 -13.40 8.48
N LYS A 89 5.82 -12.55 7.70
CA LYS A 89 4.37 -12.37 7.76
C LYS A 89 3.89 -11.86 9.13
N GLU A 90 4.79 -11.29 9.92
CA GLU A 90 4.45 -10.64 11.19
C GLU A 90 3.69 -9.33 10.95
N VAL A 91 2.58 -9.14 11.67
CA VAL A 91 1.83 -7.88 11.64
C VAL A 91 2.57 -6.84 12.48
N LYS A 92 3.28 -5.91 11.81
CA LYS A 92 4.00 -4.79 12.45
C LYS A 92 3.04 -3.71 12.97
N TYR A 93 1.97 -3.42 12.23
CA TYR A 93 1.02 -2.37 12.58
C TYR A 93 -0.38 -2.65 12.05
N MET A 94 -1.41 -2.23 12.78
CA MET A 94 -2.79 -2.24 12.32
C MET A 94 -3.48 -0.93 12.69
N SER A 95 -4.04 -0.26 11.69
CA SER A 95 -4.62 1.08 11.85
C SER A 95 -5.97 1.07 12.60
N PRO A 96 -6.43 2.24 13.09
CA PRO A 96 -7.85 2.41 13.37
C PRO A 96 -8.68 2.32 12.08
N VAL A 97 -10.00 2.23 12.22
CA VAL A 97 -10.94 2.23 11.09
C VAL A 97 -11.26 3.68 10.70
N TYR A 98 -11.10 3.98 9.42
CA TYR A 98 -11.42 5.28 8.83
C TYR A 98 -12.66 5.19 7.95
N VAL A 99 -13.38 6.31 7.77
CA VAL A 99 -14.43 6.43 6.76
C VAL A 99 -13.84 7.12 5.52
N ASN A 100 -14.11 6.57 4.35
CA ASN A 100 -13.60 7.06 3.09
C ASN A 100 -14.53 6.76 1.91
N ASP A 101 -14.30 7.42 0.78
CA ASP A 101 -14.96 7.14 -0.51
C ASP A 101 -14.11 6.24 -1.44
N ARG A 102 -12.97 5.74 -0.94
CA ARG A 102 -11.99 4.99 -1.71
C ARG A 102 -11.06 4.15 -0.84
N TYR A 103 -10.56 3.05 -1.40
CA TYR A 103 -9.49 2.23 -0.81
C TYR A 103 -8.09 2.78 -1.19
N TYR A 104 -7.80 4.02 -0.81
CA TYR A 104 -6.57 4.71 -1.22
C TYR A 104 -5.55 4.83 -0.10
N VAL A 105 -4.32 4.43 -0.44
CA VAL A 105 -3.08 4.55 0.35
C VAL A 105 -2.03 4.88 -0.69
N ARG A 106 -1.22 5.90 -0.44
CA ARG A 106 -0.17 6.38 -1.32
C ARG A 106 1.18 6.00 -0.71
N VAL A 107 2.07 5.48 -1.55
CA VAL A 107 3.42 5.03 -1.19
C VAL A 107 4.38 5.80 -2.09
N GLU A 108 5.28 6.58 -1.51
CA GLU A 108 6.21 7.44 -2.25
C GLU A 108 7.57 7.50 -1.56
N ASP A 109 8.66 7.29 -2.30
CA ASP A 109 10.02 7.65 -1.88
C ASP A 109 10.30 9.07 -2.37
N ARG A 110 9.96 10.06 -1.54
CA ARG A 110 9.97 11.47 -1.95
C ARG A 110 11.35 12.10 -1.98
N ASN A 111 12.29 11.56 -1.21
CA ASN A 111 13.67 12.06 -1.11
C ASN A 111 14.67 11.18 -1.88
N GLU A 112 14.20 10.14 -2.57
CA GLU A 112 15.00 9.21 -3.37
C GLU A 112 16.08 8.50 -2.54
N ASP A 113 15.79 8.24 -1.27
CA ASP A 113 16.74 7.59 -0.35
C ASP A 113 16.55 6.05 -0.27
N GLY A 114 15.61 5.52 -1.05
CA GLY A 114 15.23 4.11 -1.08
C GLY A 114 14.14 3.76 -0.05
N ARG A 115 13.69 4.71 0.78
CA ARG A 115 12.64 4.49 1.78
C ARG A 115 11.35 5.20 1.39
N SER A 116 10.30 4.41 1.32
CA SER A 116 8.96 4.85 0.99
C SER A 116 8.23 5.37 2.22
N GLU A 117 7.62 6.54 2.06
CA GLU A 117 6.67 7.12 2.99
C GLU A 117 5.24 6.72 2.61
N LEU A 118 4.42 6.47 3.63
CA LEU A 118 3.03 6.10 3.44
C LEU A 118 2.10 7.23 3.83
N TYR A 119 1.14 7.52 2.96
CA TYR A 119 0.17 8.58 3.15
C TYR A 119 -1.24 8.05 3.00
N ILE A 120 -2.09 8.45 3.95
CA ILE A 120 -3.53 8.19 3.91
C ILE A 120 -4.31 9.49 3.90
N SER A 121 -5.50 9.42 3.32
CA SER A 121 -6.48 10.48 3.44
C SER A 121 -7.80 9.89 3.89
N TYR A 122 -8.48 10.51 4.84
CA TYR A 122 -9.75 10.01 5.38
C TYR A 122 -10.67 11.18 5.78
N PHE A 123 -11.95 10.90 5.98
CA PHE A 123 -12.89 11.90 6.46
C PHE A 123 -12.62 12.22 7.92
N LYS A 124 -12.41 13.50 8.21
CA LYS A 124 -12.20 14.00 9.57
C LYS A 124 -13.38 13.57 10.46
N ASP A 125 -13.06 12.90 11.56
CA ASP A 125 -14.03 12.36 12.52
C ASP A 125 -15.10 11.43 11.88
N GLY A 126 -14.82 10.89 10.70
CA GLY A 126 -15.76 10.09 9.91
C GLY A 126 -16.95 10.88 9.34
N GLN A 127 -16.93 12.21 9.40
CA GLN A 127 -18.04 13.07 9.02
C GLN A 127 -18.03 13.42 7.54
N PHE A 128 -19.22 13.37 6.94
CA PHE A 128 -19.48 13.81 5.56
C PHE A 128 -20.94 14.27 5.46
N SER A 129 -21.27 14.96 4.37
CA SER A 129 -22.63 15.34 4.03
C SER A 129 -22.89 15.22 2.53
N THR A 130 -24.16 15.11 2.16
CA THR A 130 -24.65 15.12 0.78
C THR A 130 -25.81 16.10 0.65
N ASP A 131 -26.23 16.39 -0.57
CA ASP A 131 -27.53 17.03 -0.79
C ASP A 131 -28.69 16.06 -0.50
N GLU A 132 -29.93 16.57 -0.57
CA GLU A 132 -31.17 15.81 -0.32
C GLU A 132 -31.34 14.59 -1.22
N ARG A 133 -30.71 14.60 -2.41
CA ARG A 133 -30.77 13.52 -3.38
C ARG A 133 -29.62 12.52 -3.20
N GLY A 134 -28.73 12.75 -2.23
CA GLY A 134 -27.54 11.92 -1.98
C GLY A 134 -26.37 12.21 -2.92
N TYR A 135 -26.39 13.31 -3.68
CA TYR A 135 -25.29 13.72 -4.54
C TYR A 135 -24.37 14.70 -3.80
N ASN A 136 -23.29 15.11 -4.49
CA ASN A 136 -22.39 16.17 -4.05
C ASN A 136 -21.76 15.89 -2.67
N LEU A 137 -20.97 14.80 -2.57
CA LEU A 137 -20.20 14.47 -1.38
C LEU A 137 -19.36 15.67 -0.92
N GLN A 138 -19.59 16.12 0.31
CA GLN A 138 -18.78 17.10 1.01
C GLN A 138 -18.19 16.43 2.25
N ALA A 139 -16.86 16.48 2.38
CA ALA A 139 -16.17 15.98 3.55
C ALA A 139 -14.89 16.79 3.78
N THR A 140 -14.58 17.09 5.04
CA THR A 140 -13.24 17.59 5.39
C THR A 140 -12.29 16.39 5.46
N ARG A 141 -11.18 16.44 4.73
CA ARG A 141 -10.19 15.35 4.72
C ARG A 141 -9.01 15.66 5.62
N CYS A 142 -8.63 14.68 6.44
CA CYS A 142 -7.34 14.65 7.11
C CYS A 142 -6.35 13.84 6.27
N TYR A 143 -5.07 14.18 6.40
CA TYR A 143 -3.97 13.52 5.72
C TYR A 143 -2.88 13.20 6.73
N ASP A 144 -2.62 11.90 6.93
CA ASP A 144 -1.62 11.43 7.88
C ASP A 144 -0.51 10.68 7.14
N ARG A 145 0.72 10.88 7.61
CA ARG A 145 1.86 10.02 7.27
C ARG A 145 1.89 8.86 8.25
N ILE A 146 2.02 7.65 7.74
CA ILE A 146 2.14 6.45 8.57
C ILE A 146 3.62 6.12 8.68
N GLU A 147 4.10 6.11 9.91
CA GLU A 147 5.44 5.63 10.22
C GLU A 147 5.39 4.11 10.44
N CYS A 148 6.36 3.39 9.89
CA CYS A 148 6.53 1.99 10.25
C CYS A 148 6.98 1.96 11.71
N PRO A 149 6.27 1.29 12.63
CA PRO A 149 6.82 1.09 13.96
C PRO A 149 8.09 0.26 13.81
N GLU A 150 9.19 0.71 14.43
CA GLU A 150 10.44 -0.05 14.47
C GLU A 150 10.15 -1.48 14.96
N SER A 151 10.70 -2.48 14.27
CA SER A 151 10.66 -3.84 14.77
C SER A 151 11.33 -3.81 16.15
N ASN A 152 10.61 -4.26 17.19
CA ASN A 152 11.14 -4.18 18.54
C ASN A 152 12.37 -5.11 18.64
N PRO A 153 13.60 -4.60 18.89
CA PRO A 153 14.81 -5.44 18.88
C PRO A 153 14.85 -6.49 20.00
N LYS A 154 13.84 -6.53 20.87
CA LYS A 154 13.74 -7.47 22.01
C LYS A 154 13.21 -8.86 21.66
N ASN A 155 12.66 -9.08 20.46
CA ASN A 155 12.15 -10.41 20.07
C ASN A 155 13.13 -11.23 19.19
N ALA A 156 14.30 -10.68 18.83
CA ALA A 156 15.32 -11.40 18.06
C ALA A 156 16.23 -12.32 18.91
N LYS A 157 16.01 -12.38 20.23
CA LYS A 157 16.72 -13.27 21.16
C LYS A 157 15.79 -13.72 22.28
N GLN A 158 15.02 -14.77 22.04
CA GLN A 158 14.56 -15.67 23.10
C GLN A 158 14.64 -17.11 22.62
#